data_AF-A0A0X8CL55-F1
#
_entry.id   AF-A0A0X8CL55-F1
#
_cell.length_a   1.000
_cell.length_b   1.000
_cell.length_c   1.000
_cell.angle_alpha   90.00
_cell.angle_beta   90.00
_cell.angle_gamma   90.00
#
_symmetry.space_group_name_H-M   'P 1'
#
loop_
_entity.id
_entity.type
_entity.pdbx_description
1 polymer ?
#
loop_
_entity_poly.entity_id
_entity_poly.type
_entity_poly.pdbx_seq_one_letter_code
_entity_poly.pdbx_strand_id
1 'polypeptide(L)'
;MSAAEALKAAGAAGIRLVLDGEDLVLTAAEAPPDEVLSGLSRHKPEIVALLRPTRNSWCEVDWRAFFDERAGIIEFDGGMKRADAEARAFECCIVEWLDRNQVRSAPDCCVHCGQVDELVPFGTEESGHAWLHSRCWEEWHANRKATAAAVLSFMLIGCP
;
A
#
# COMPACT_ATOMS: atom_id res chain seq x y z
N MET A 1 -3.74 -15.20 5.06
CA MET A 1 -3.12 -14.44 3.97
C MET A 1 -4.18 -13.53 3.37
N SER A 2 -3.89 -12.24 3.33
CA SER A 2 -4.62 -11.18 2.62
C SER A 2 -3.87 -10.81 1.33
N ALA A 3 -4.46 -9.94 0.50
CA ALA A 3 -3.80 -9.41 -0.70
C ALA A 3 -2.46 -8.71 -0.38
N ALA A 4 -2.41 -7.91 0.69
CA ALA A 4 -1.19 -7.24 1.13
C ALA A 4 -0.13 -8.22 1.64
N GLU A 5 -0.55 -9.28 2.35
CA GLU A 5 0.36 -10.33 2.81
C GLU A 5 0.92 -11.14 1.63
N ALA A 6 0.11 -11.42 0.61
CA ALA A 6 0.55 -12.08 -0.61
C ALA A 6 1.55 -11.22 -1.40
N LEU A 7 1.27 -9.91 -1.53
CA LEU A 7 2.20 -8.93 -2.12
C LEU A 7 3.52 -8.88 -1.33
N LYS A 8 3.47 -8.78 -0.01
CA LYS A 8 4.67 -8.80 0.84
C LYS A 8 5.48 -10.09 0.66
N ALA A 9 4.81 -11.25 0.62
CA ALA A 9 5.46 -12.54 0.43
C ALA A 9 6.12 -12.65 -0.95
N ALA A 10 5.48 -12.12 -2.00
CA ALA A 10 6.05 -12.06 -3.34
C ALA A 10 7.31 -11.19 -3.40
N GLY A 11 7.30 -10.01 -2.77
CA GLY A 11 8.48 -9.16 -2.67
C GLY A 11 9.63 -9.83 -1.91
N ALA A 12 9.33 -10.49 -0.79
CA ALA A 12 10.32 -11.23 -0.01
C ALA A 12 10.92 -12.43 -0.78
N ALA A 13 10.15 -13.04 -1.68
CA ALA A 13 10.60 -14.09 -2.59
C ALA A 13 11.33 -13.56 -3.85
N GLY A 14 11.56 -12.24 -3.94
CA GLY A 14 12.24 -11.62 -5.08
C GLY A 14 11.42 -11.63 -6.38
N ILE A 15 10.10 -11.79 -6.28
CA ILE A 15 9.19 -11.78 -7.43
C ILE A 15 8.87 -10.34 -7.79
N ARG A 16 9.20 -9.94 -9.03
CA ARG A 16 8.68 -8.71 -9.63
C ARG A 16 7.30 -8.97 -10.23
N LEU A 17 6.40 -8.03 -9.98
CA LEU A 17 5.00 -8.06 -10.39
C LEU A 17 4.72 -6.87 -11.30
N VAL A 18 4.15 -7.13 -12.47
CA VAL A 18 3.65 -6.10 -13.39
C VAL A 18 2.17 -6.36 -13.66
N LEU A 19 1.37 -5.30 -13.66
CA LEU A 19 -0.03 -5.38 -14.05
C LEU A 19 -0.14 -5.26 -15.58
N ASP A 20 -0.74 -6.26 -16.22
CA ASP A 20 -1.10 -6.24 -17.65
C ASP A 20 -2.61 -6.37 -17.78
N GLY A 21 -3.30 -5.22 -17.79
CA GLY A 21 -4.76 -5.16 -17.74
C GLY A 21 -5.33 -5.75 -16.44
N GLU A 22 -5.92 -6.94 -16.54
CA GLU A 22 -6.48 -7.70 -15.41
C GLU A 22 -5.53 -8.82 -14.94
N ASP A 23 -4.37 -8.97 -15.60
CA ASP A 23 -3.42 -10.04 -15.34
C ASP A 23 -2.22 -9.56 -14.52
N LEU A 24 -1.69 -10.47 -13.69
CA LEU A 24 -0.46 -10.27 -12.94
C LEU A 24 0.66 -11.04 -13.64
N VAL A 25 1.61 -10.31 -14.22
CA VAL A 25 2.80 -10.87 -14.84
C VAL A 25 3.89 -10.97 -13.77
N LEU A 26 4.37 -12.20 -13.54
CA LEU A 26 5.38 -12.51 -12.54
C LEU A 26 6.74 -12.71 -13.21
N THR A 27 7.78 -12.06 -12.68
CA THR A 27 9.17 -12.29 -13.07
C THR A 27 9.99 -12.61 -11.83
N ALA A 28 10.67 -13.76 -11.81
CA ALA A 28 11.53 -14.17 -10.71
C ALA A 28 12.80 -14.82 -11.26
N ALA A 29 13.92 -14.68 -10.53
CA ALA A 29 15.20 -15.28 -10.91
C ALA A 29 15.22 -16.80 -10.65
N GLU A 30 14.46 -17.26 -9.67
CA GLU A 30 14.29 -18.67 -9.29
C GLU A 30 12.80 -19.03 -9.31
N ALA A 31 12.51 -20.34 -9.27
CA ALA A 31 11.13 -20.83 -9.20
C ALA A 31 10.44 -20.29 -7.93
N PRO A 32 9.32 -19.54 -8.06
CA PRO A 32 8.60 -19.02 -6.89
C PRO A 32 8.05 -20.13 -6.00
N PRO A 33 8.00 -19.94 -4.67
CA PRO A 33 7.36 -20.90 -3.77
C PRO A 33 5.86 -21.07 -4.08
N ASP A 34 5.36 -22.30 -4.08
CA ASP A 34 3.95 -22.63 -4.41
C ASP A 34 2.94 -21.90 -3.51
N GLU A 35 3.28 -21.68 -2.25
CA GLU A 35 2.44 -20.94 -1.31
C GLU A 35 2.25 -19.48 -1.74
N VAL A 36 3.32 -18.84 -2.25
CA VAL A 36 3.27 -17.47 -2.75
C VAL A 36 2.42 -17.40 -4.01
N LEU A 37 2.61 -18.33 -4.96
CA LEU A 37 1.79 -18.40 -6.17
C LEU A 37 0.31 -18.64 -5.86
N SER A 38 0.02 -19.54 -4.91
CA SER A 38 -1.34 -19.82 -4.46
C SER A 38 -1.98 -18.61 -3.78
N GLY A 39 -1.21 -17.89 -2.95
CA GLY A 39 -1.63 -16.65 -2.31
C GLY A 39 -1.94 -15.55 -3.32
N LEU A 40 -1.05 -15.30 -4.27
CA LEU A 40 -1.25 -14.32 -5.35
C LEU A 40 -2.46 -14.67 -6.21
N SER A 41 -2.62 -15.94 -6.58
CA SER A 41 -3.75 -16.41 -7.39
C SER A 41 -5.09 -16.23 -6.65
N ARG A 42 -5.14 -16.64 -5.37
CA ARG A 42 -6.35 -16.53 -4.54
C ARG A 42 -6.82 -15.10 -4.34
N HIS A 43 -5.89 -14.15 -4.23
CA HIS A 43 -6.17 -12.74 -3.98
C HIS A 43 -5.96 -11.84 -5.21
N LYS A 44 -5.90 -12.43 -6.41
CA LYS A 44 -5.64 -11.69 -7.66
C LYS A 44 -6.59 -10.51 -7.85
N PRO A 45 -7.93 -10.63 -7.68
CA PRO A 45 -8.83 -9.50 -7.87
C PRO A 45 -8.54 -8.33 -6.95
N GLU A 46 -8.27 -8.58 -5.68
CA GLU A 46 -7.95 -7.55 -4.69
C GLU A 46 -6.58 -6.94 -4.94
N ILE A 47 -5.58 -7.74 -5.34
CA ILE A 47 -4.25 -7.24 -5.71
C ILE A 47 -4.35 -6.34 -6.94
N VAL A 48 -5.08 -6.77 -7.98
CA VAL A 48 -5.31 -5.97 -9.18
C VAL A 48 -6.01 -4.66 -8.82
N ALA A 49 -7.02 -4.68 -7.95
CA ALA A 49 -7.70 -3.47 -7.49
C ALA A 49 -6.76 -2.53 -6.72
N LEU A 50 -5.84 -3.05 -5.91
CA LEU A 50 -4.85 -2.27 -5.16
C LEU A 50 -3.77 -1.65 -6.06
N LEU A 51 -3.35 -2.35 -7.11
CA LEU A 51 -2.30 -1.90 -8.03
C LEU A 51 -2.85 -1.03 -9.15
N ARG A 52 -4.14 -1.12 -9.45
CA ARG A 52 -4.77 -0.36 -10.53
C ARG A 52 -4.74 1.13 -10.21
N PRO A 53 -4.20 1.96 -11.11
CA PRO A 53 -4.33 3.40 -10.98
C PRO A 53 -5.82 3.79 -11.07
N THR A 54 -6.33 4.51 -10.07
CA THR A 54 -7.58 5.27 -10.21
C THR A 54 -7.32 6.53 -11.04
N ARG A 55 -8.36 7.17 -11.57
CA ARG A 55 -8.22 8.39 -12.42
C ARG A 55 -7.38 9.52 -11.80
N ASN A 56 -7.24 9.53 -10.47
CA ASN A 56 -6.48 10.53 -9.72
C ASN A 56 -5.30 9.94 -8.91
N SER A 57 -4.98 8.65 -9.09
CA SER A 57 -3.83 8.06 -8.40
C SER A 57 -2.55 8.30 -9.18
N TRP A 58 -1.45 8.45 -8.44
CA TRP A 58 -0.11 8.50 -8.98
C TRP A 58 0.31 7.20 -9.63
N CYS A 59 0.95 7.34 -10.80
CA CYS A 59 1.61 6.22 -11.46
C CYS A 59 2.98 5.94 -10.82
N GLU A 60 3.67 4.91 -11.29
CA GLU A 60 5.01 4.55 -10.82
C GLU A 60 5.99 5.73 -10.88
N VAL A 61 5.97 6.48 -11.99
CA VAL A 61 6.86 7.63 -12.22
C VAL A 61 6.59 8.75 -11.22
N ASP A 62 5.31 9.01 -10.90
CA ASP A 62 4.93 10.03 -9.91
C ASP A 62 5.41 9.62 -8.51
N TRP A 63 5.24 8.34 -8.14
CA TRP A 63 5.73 7.82 -6.86
C TRP A 63 7.25 7.88 -6.74
N ARG A 64 7.98 7.55 -7.82
CA ARG A 64 9.43 7.69 -7.87
C ARG A 64 9.85 9.14 -7.68
N ALA A 65 9.24 10.06 -8.43
CA ALA A 65 9.57 11.48 -8.35
C ALA A 65 9.34 12.03 -6.93
N PHE A 66 8.23 11.68 -6.29
CA PHE A 66 7.97 12.06 -4.90
C PHE A 66 8.99 11.45 -3.94
N PHE A 67 9.30 10.15 -4.08
CA PHE A 67 10.32 9.51 -3.25
C PHE A 67 11.69 10.20 -3.37
N ASP A 68 12.15 10.44 -4.59
CA ASP A 68 13.45 11.06 -4.87
C ASP A 68 13.51 12.50 -4.35
N GLU A 69 12.42 13.28 -4.52
CA GLU A 69 12.30 14.62 -3.95
C GLU A 69 12.39 14.61 -2.43
N ARG A 70 11.61 13.73 -1.77
CA ARG A 70 11.62 13.61 -0.30
C ARG A 70 12.99 13.15 0.21
N ALA A 71 13.62 12.19 -0.45
CA ALA A 71 14.95 11.71 -0.10
C ALA A 71 15.99 12.83 -0.25
N GLY A 72 15.93 13.60 -1.34
CA GLY A 72 16.80 14.74 -1.57
C GLY A 72 16.66 15.81 -0.49
N ILE A 73 15.43 16.23 -0.15
CA ILE A 73 15.20 17.22 0.92
C ILE A 73 15.77 16.72 2.25
N ILE A 74 15.50 15.47 2.62
CA ILE A 74 15.94 14.92 3.92
C ILE A 74 17.47 14.75 3.98
N GLU A 75 18.10 14.38 2.87
CA GLU A 75 19.56 14.28 2.77
C GLU A 75 20.23 15.65 2.83
N PHE A 76 19.85 16.57 1.93
CA PHE A 76 20.58 17.82 1.73
C PHE A 76 20.19 18.89 2.75
N ASP A 77 18.90 19.07 3.01
CA ASP A 77 18.43 20.08 3.98
C ASP A 77 18.43 19.52 5.40
N GLY A 78 18.12 18.23 5.55
CA GLY A 78 18.09 17.53 6.84
C GLY A 78 19.45 16.98 7.30
N GLY A 79 20.46 16.93 6.42
CA GLY A 79 21.81 16.45 6.72
C GLY A 79 21.90 14.94 7.03
N MET A 80 20.88 14.15 6.67
CA MET A 80 20.90 12.70 6.87
C MET A 80 21.73 12.00 5.80
N LYS A 81 22.28 10.83 6.14
CA LYS A 81 22.90 9.96 5.12
C LYS A 81 21.84 9.47 4.15
N ARG A 82 22.23 9.24 2.90
CA ARG A 82 21.32 8.76 1.84
C ARG A 82 20.41 7.62 2.27
N ALA A 83 20.96 6.56 2.86
CA ALA A 83 20.17 5.39 3.27
C ALA A 83 19.10 5.74 4.32
N ASP A 84 19.42 6.60 5.29
CA ASP A 84 18.48 7.04 6.32
C ASP A 84 17.42 8.00 5.72
N ALA A 85 17.84 8.86 4.78
CA ALA A 85 16.97 9.76 4.05
C ALA A 85 15.97 9.00 3.16
N GLU A 86 16.42 7.97 2.45
CA GLU A 86 15.58 7.07 1.65
C GLU A 86 14.58 6.30 2.52
N ALA A 87 15.02 5.75 3.66
CA ALA A 87 14.11 5.10 4.60
C ALA A 87 13.02 6.05 5.10
N ARG A 88 13.38 7.31 5.39
CA ARG A 88 12.42 8.33 5.82
C ARG A 88 11.53 8.83 4.68
N ALA A 89 12.05 8.91 3.46
CA ALA A 89 11.27 9.22 2.26
C ALA A 89 10.24 8.13 1.98
N PHE A 90 10.59 6.86 2.18
CA PHE A 90 9.65 5.75 2.06
C PHE A 90 8.48 5.85 3.06
N GLU A 91 8.75 6.22 4.32
CA GLU A 91 7.66 6.52 5.28
C GLU A 91 6.79 7.71 4.83
N CYS A 92 7.37 8.72 4.15
CA CYS A 92 6.58 9.80 3.55
C CYS A 92 5.66 9.26 2.44
N CYS A 93 6.17 8.36 1.57
CA CYS A 93 5.35 7.72 0.55
C CYS A 93 4.20 6.91 1.15
N ILE A 94 4.42 6.21 2.28
CA ILE A 94 3.35 5.48 2.98
C ILE A 94 2.23 6.43 3.42
N VAL A 95 2.58 7.57 4.03
CA VAL A 95 1.59 8.57 4.46
C VAL A 95 0.82 9.12 3.27
N GLU A 96 1.52 9.55 2.22
CA GLU A 96 0.90 10.08 1.01
C GLU A 96 -0.02 9.03 0.33
N TRP A 97 0.37 7.75 0.36
CA TRP A 97 -0.48 6.67 -0.15
C TRP A 97 -1.76 6.53 0.67
N LEU A 98 -1.69 6.61 2.00
CA LEU A 98 -2.88 6.54 2.87
C LEU A 98 -3.84 7.71 2.63
N ASP A 99 -3.29 8.91 2.40
CA ASP A 99 -4.04 10.14 2.15
C ASP A 99 -4.72 10.11 0.78
N ARG A 100 -4.12 9.43 -0.20
CA ARG A 100 -4.72 9.22 -1.53
C ARG A 100 -5.68 8.03 -1.60
N ASN A 101 -5.48 7.01 -0.77
CA ASN A 101 -6.27 5.77 -0.77
C ASN A 101 -7.22 5.72 0.43
N GLN A 102 -7.99 6.79 0.61
CA GLN A 102 -8.91 6.91 1.74
C GLN A 102 -10.05 5.91 1.64
N VAL A 103 -10.47 5.41 2.79
CA VAL A 103 -11.60 4.48 2.89
C VAL A 103 -12.83 5.27 3.31
N ARG A 104 -13.92 5.11 2.57
CA ARG A 104 -15.24 5.62 2.92
C ARG A 104 -16.15 4.45 3.26
N SER A 105 -16.92 4.56 4.33
CA SER A 105 -17.95 3.58 4.67
C SER A 105 -19.24 4.27 5.12
N ALA A 106 -20.32 3.51 5.16
CA ALA A 106 -21.54 3.93 5.83
C ALA A 106 -21.37 3.78 7.36
N PRO A 107 -22.17 4.48 8.18
CA PRO A 107 -22.18 4.36 9.64
C PRO A 107 -22.95 3.12 10.14
N ASP A 108 -23.09 2.08 9.32
CA ASP A 108 -23.88 0.89 9.60
C ASP A 108 -23.06 -0.22 10.27
N CYS A 109 -21.78 -0.34 9.92
CA CYS A 109 -20.87 -1.32 10.50
C CYS A 109 -19.42 -0.81 10.55
N CYS A 110 -18.66 -1.34 11.52
CA CYS A 110 -17.23 -1.10 11.62
C CYS A 110 -16.53 -1.67 10.37
N VAL A 111 -15.85 -0.83 9.60
CA VAL A 111 -15.17 -1.28 8.37
C VAL A 111 -14.02 -2.27 8.63
N HIS A 112 -13.56 -2.40 9.87
CA HIS A 112 -12.55 -3.40 10.26
C HIS A 112 -13.14 -4.75 10.68
N CYS A 113 -14.10 -4.77 11.60
CA CYS A 113 -14.62 -6.03 12.18
C CYS A 113 -16.05 -6.40 11.76
N GLY A 114 -16.75 -5.53 11.03
CA GLY A 114 -18.10 -5.73 10.52
C GLY A 114 -19.22 -5.65 11.57
N GLN A 115 -18.92 -5.39 12.85
CA GLN A 115 -19.93 -5.25 13.91
C GLN A 115 -20.50 -3.83 13.95
N VAL A 116 -21.72 -3.67 14.45
CA VAL A 116 -22.54 -2.45 14.32
C VAL A 116 -22.56 -1.55 15.56
N ASP A 117 -21.89 -1.94 16.64
CA ASP A 117 -21.90 -1.20 17.91
C ASP A 117 -21.09 0.11 17.83
N GLU A 118 -21.28 1.03 18.79
CA GLU A 118 -20.72 2.39 18.91
C GLU A 118 -19.54 2.73 17.97
N LEU A 119 -19.90 3.20 16.77
CA LEU A 119 -18.96 3.61 15.71
C LEU A 119 -18.66 5.09 15.82
N VAL A 120 -17.40 5.45 15.56
CA VAL A 120 -16.96 6.84 15.42
C VAL A 120 -16.34 7.07 14.03
N PRO A 121 -16.50 8.27 13.47
CA PRO A 121 -15.92 8.61 12.17
C PRO A 121 -14.42 8.90 12.30
N PHE A 122 -13.64 8.36 11.37
CA PHE A 122 -12.24 8.73 11.15
C PHE A 122 -12.05 9.28 9.73
N GLY A 123 -11.32 10.39 9.60
CA GLY A 123 -11.14 11.12 8.34
C GLY A 123 -11.66 12.56 8.44
N THR A 124 -11.78 13.22 7.30
CA THR A 124 -12.28 14.60 7.18
C THR A 124 -13.50 14.64 6.27
N GLU A 125 -14.44 15.56 6.51
CA GLU A 125 -15.71 15.64 5.76
C GLU A 125 -15.51 15.73 4.24
N GLU A 126 -14.55 16.54 3.77
CA GLU A 126 -14.23 16.71 2.34
C GLU A 126 -13.88 15.38 1.65
N SER A 127 -13.22 14.51 2.40
CA SER A 127 -12.63 13.28 1.90
C SER A 127 -13.44 12.05 2.30
N GLY A 128 -14.50 12.23 3.10
CA GLY A 128 -15.37 11.19 3.64
C GLY A 128 -14.83 10.54 4.91
N HIS A 129 -15.69 9.78 5.59
CA HIS A 129 -15.35 9.09 6.84
C HIS A 129 -15.29 7.57 6.64
N ALA A 130 -14.33 6.94 7.31
CA ALA A 130 -14.37 5.53 7.67
C ALA A 130 -15.00 5.39 9.07
N TRP A 131 -16.03 4.57 9.18
CA TRP A 131 -16.71 4.32 10.45
C TRP A 131 -16.13 3.07 11.11
N LEU A 132 -15.62 3.24 12.33
CA LEU A 132 -14.88 2.23 13.07
C LEU A 132 -15.23 2.33 14.56
N HIS A 133 -15.10 1.22 15.29
CA HIS A 133 -14.94 1.35 16.74
C HIS A 133 -13.60 2.04 17.05
N SER A 134 -13.54 2.88 18.08
CA SER A 134 -12.28 3.48 18.52
C SER A 134 -11.19 2.42 18.80
N ARG A 135 -11.57 1.26 19.36
CA ARG A 135 -10.65 0.14 19.63
C ARG A 135 -10.13 -0.57 18.38
N CYS A 136 -10.86 -0.49 17.26
CA CYS A 136 -10.46 -1.15 16.02
C CYS A 136 -9.49 -0.27 15.19
N TRP A 137 -9.32 1.00 15.56
CA TRP A 137 -8.54 1.94 14.77
C TRP A 137 -7.07 1.54 14.63
N GLU A 138 -6.41 1.12 15.71
CA GLU A 138 -4.97 0.83 15.70
C GLU A 138 -4.64 -0.31 14.72
N GLU A 139 -5.35 -1.43 14.82
CA GLU A 139 -5.15 -2.59 13.96
C GLU A 139 -5.53 -2.28 12.51
N TRP A 140 -6.65 -1.58 12.30
CA TRP A 140 -7.08 -1.16 10.97
C TRP A 140 -6.05 -0.24 10.30
N HIS A 141 -5.54 0.75 11.03
CA HIS A 141 -4.54 1.69 10.52
C HIS A 141 -3.20 0.98 10.26
N ALA A 142 -2.78 0.07 11.13
CA ALA A 142 -1.59 -0.76 10.93
C ALA A 142 -1.71 -1.63 9.67
N ASN A 143 -2.87 -2.26 9.46
CA ASN A 143 -3.14 -3.05 8.25
C ASN A 143 -3.08 -2.17 6.99
N ARG A 144 -3.63 -0.95 7.03
CA ARG A 144 -3.52 -0.01 5.91
C ARG A 144 -2.08 0.43 5.64
N LYS A 145 -1.28 0.71 6.69
CA LYS A 145 0.16 0.97 6.55
C LYS A 145 0.89 -0.20 5.90
N ALA A 146 0.59 -1.44 6.31
CA ALA A 146 1.20 -2.63 5.75
C ALA A 146 0.83 -2.82 4.26
N THR A 147 -0.44 -2.57 3.89
CA THR A 147 -0.88 -2.56 2.49
C THR A 147 -0.15 -1.49 1.68
N ALA A 148 -0.07 -0.27 2.18
CA ALA A 148 0.64 0.83 1.53
C ALA A 148 2.11 0.47 1.26
N ALA A 149 2.80 -0.03 2.28
CA ALA A 149 4.20 -0.46 2.15
C ALA A 149 4.38 -1.58 1.12
N ALA A 150 3.47 -2.56 1.08
CA ALA A 150 3.52 -3.64 0.10
C ALA A 150 3.36 -3.10 -1.32
N VAL A 151 2.35 -2.25 -1.57
CA VAL A 151 2.09 -1.65 -2.89
C VAL A 151 3.24 -0.75 -3.35
N LEU A 152 3.69 0.15 -2.48
CA LEU A 152 4.78 1.09 -2.79
C LEU A 152 6.11 0.39 -3.02
N SER A 153 6.38 -0.72 -2.33
CA SER A 153 7.58 -1.52 -2.61
C SER A 153 7.58 -2.01 -4.05
N PHE A 154 6.43 -2.42 -4.61
CA PHE A 154 6.37 -2.82 -6.03
C PHE A 154 6.57 -1.65 -6.97
N MET A 155 5.89 -0.53 -6.73
CA MET A 155 6.02 0.66 -7.57
C MET A 155 7.44 1.24 -7.52
N LEU A 156 8.09 1.24 -6.35
CA LEU A 156 9.43 1.81 -6.18
C LEU A 156 10.58 0.81 -6.42
N ILE A 157 10.31 -0.45 -6.79
CA ILE A 157 11.34 -1.44 -7.16
C ILE A 157 11.20 -1.85 -8.64
N GLY A 158 10.19 -1.33 -9.35
CA GLY A 158 9.80 -1.71 -10.71
C GLY A 158 10.69 -1.29 -11.88
N CYS A 159 11.71 -0.45 -11.69
CA CYS A 159 12.55 0.05 -12.79
C CYS A 159 14.01 -0.43 -12.65
N PRO A 160 14.58 -1.15 -13.65
CA PRO A 160 16.02 -1.40 -13.73
C PRO A 160 16.84 -0.13 -13.97
#